data_AF-A0AAV7AVH6-F1
#
_entry.id   AF-A0AAV7AVH6-F1
#
_cell.length_a   1.000
_cell.length_b   1.000
_cell.length_c   1.000
_cell.angle_alpha   90.00
_cell.angle_beta   90.00
_cell.angle_gamma   90.00
#
_symmetry.space_group_name_H-M   'P 1'
#
loop_
_entity.id
_entity.type
_entity.pdbx_description
1 polymer ?
#
loop_
_entity_poly.entity_id
_entity_poly.type
_entity_poly.pdbx_seq_one_letter_code
_entity_poly.pdbx_strand_id
1 'polypeptide(L)'
;MFVQNHKYKLLKWEKNIYYLKVCDLSGTIYMGQQYMKEQWEEFYLPKTTRMEVLGILEDSRVPLPCMQWVVLVGEDGCVYAYREEELQLIAKNLSEFVENGKKKVYATYDYPEFSDEDEETLLQDEEVQKIRQSTRDFVNSNAHVFDNLLNFLSSKQ
;
A
#
# COMPACT_ATOMS: atom_id res chain seq x y z
N MET A 1 8.73 18.62 -7.05
CA MET A 1 9.41 18.99 -8.31
C MET A 1 10.48 17.98 -8.76
N PHE A 2 11.15 17.23 -7.89
CA PHE A 2 12.17 16.23 -8.30
C PHE A 2 11.59 15.02 -9.08
N VAL A 3 10.66 14.28 -8.46
CA VAL A 3 10.11 13.02 -9.02
C VAL A 3 9.47 13.26 -10.39
N GLN A 4 8.71 14.35 -10.54
CA GLN A 4 8.12 14.73 -11.83
C GLN A 4 9.16 14.94 -12.93
N ASN A 5 10.28 15.59 -12.61
CA ASN A 5 11.35 15.87 -13.57
C ASN A 5 12.24 14.64 -13.87
N HIS A 6 12.12 13.58 -13.08
CA HIS A 6 12.98 12.39 -13.14
C HIS A 6 12.16 11.10 -13.35
N LYS A 7 10.88 11.23 -13.70
CA LYS A 7 9.97 10.11 -13.88
C LYS A 7 10.56 9.12 -14.88
N TYR A 8 10.50 7.84 -14.53
CA TYR A 8 11.04 6.69 -15.28
C TYR A 8 12.57 6.59 -15.35
N LYS A 9 13.33 7.47 -14.68
CA LYS A 9 14.77 7.23 -14.51
C LYS A 9 14.99 5.98 -13.65
N LEU A 10 15.98 5.20 -14.03
CA LEU A 10 16.36 3.97 -13.35
C LEU A 10 17.65 4.17 -12.58
N LEU A 11 17.66 3.73 -11.32
CA LEU A 11 18.87 3.59 -10.52
C LEU A 11 19.09 2.10 -10.25
N LYS A 12 20.25 1.60 -10.68
CA LYS A 12 20.66 0.20 -10.54
C LYS A 12 21.89 0.13 -9.64
N TRP A 13 21.98 -0.93 -8.86
CA TRP A 13 23.14 -1.24 -8.03
C TRP A 13 23.75 -2.57 -8.47
N GLU A 14 25.07 -2.63 -8.65
CA GLU A 14 25.75 -3.82 -9.21
C GLU A 14 25.53 -5.10 -8.40
N LYS A 15 25.32 -4.98 -7.08
CA LYS A 15 25.16 -6.12 -6.16
C LYS A 15 23.75 -6.21 -5.55
N ASN A 16 22.76 -5.56 -6.17
CA ASN A 16 21.37 -5.61 -5.73
C ASN A 16 20.49 -6.25 -6.81
N ILE A 17 19.60 -7.15 -6.41
CA ILE A 17 18.61 -7.74 -7.31
C ILE A 17 17.51 -6.73 -7.69
N TYR A 18 17.34 -5.67 -6.89
CA TYR A 18 16.38 -4.62 -7.13
C TYR A 18 17.00 -3.46 -7.90
N TYR A 19 16.18 -2.79 -8.70
CA TYR A 19 16.45 -1.46 -9.22
C TYR A 19 15.32 -0.51 -8.85
N LEU A 20 15.66 0.75 -8.60
CA LEU A 20 14.68 1.80 -8.38
C LEU A 20 14.24 2.36 -9.73
N LYS A 21 12.93 2.41 -9.94
CA LYS A 21 12.30 3.18 -11.01
C LYS A 21 11.60 4.38 -10.39
N VAL A 22 12.09 5.58 -10.69
CA VAL A 22 11.56 6.82 -10.13
C VAL A 22 10.15 7.05 -10.67
N CYS A 23 9.18 7.18 -9.77
CA CYS A 23 7.80 7.53 -10.07
C CYS A 23 7.12 8.15 -8.85
N ASP A 24 6.00 8.83 -9.11
CA ASP A 24 5.08 9.30 -8.07
C ASP A 24 4.06 8.19 -7.76
N LEU A 25 3.08 8.49 -6.88
CA LEU A 25 2.01 7.56 -6.54
C LEU A 25 1.30 6.98 -7.78
N SER A 26 1.12 7.77 -8.84
CA SER A 26 0.46 7.34 -10.08
C SER A 26 1.24 6.27 -10.84
N GLY A 27 2.54 6.13 -10.60
CA GLY A 27 3.37 5.09 -11.19
C GLY A 27 3.49 3.83 -10.33
N THR A 28 2.66 3.67 -9.30
CA THR A 28 2.60 2.49 -8.43
C THR A 28 1.32 1.68 -8.68
N ILE A 29 1.21 0.49 -8.09
CA ILE A 29 -0.05 -0.28 -8.06
C ILE A 29 -1.18 0.44 -7.31
N TYR A 30 -0.86 1.47 -6.52
CA TYR A 30 -1.82 2.30 -5.78
C TYR A 30 -2.21 3.57 -6.54
N MET A 31 -2.09 3.57 -7.86
CA MET A 31 -2.50 4.70 -8.70
C MET A 31 -3.95 5.12 -8.41
N GLY A 32 -4.14 6.40 -8.11
CA GLY A 32 -5.46 6.97 -7.79
C GLY A 32 -5.92 6.76 -6.34
N GLN A 33 -5.19 5.97 -5.55
CA GLN A 33 -5.51 5.69 -4.15
C GLN A 33 -4.78 6.67 -3.23
N GLN A 34 -5.20 7.93 -3.22
CA GLN A 34 -4.56 8.97 -2.42
C GLN A 34 -4.54 8.63 -0.91
N TYR A 35 -5.58 7.94 -0.43
CA TYR A 35 -5.70 7.47 0.95
C TYR A 35 -4.55 6.53 1.36
N MET A 36 -3.93 5.80 0.42
CA MET A 36 -2.78 4.94 0.74
C MET A 36 -1.60 5.76 1.25
N LYS A 37 -1.40 6.95 0.67
CA LYS A 37 -0.37 7.88 1.13
C LYS A 37 -0.66 8.33 2.56
N GLU A 38 -1.90 8.72 2.84
CA GLU A 38 -2.35 9.12 4.18
C GLU A 38 -2.11 7.99 5.18
N GLN A 39 -2.41 6.74 4.82
CA GLN A 39 -2.17 5.60 5.67
C GLN A 39 -0.69 5.38 6.00
N TRP A 40 0.21 5.49 5.02
CA TRP A 40 1.65 5.37 5.25
C TRP A 40 2.18 6.45 6.20
N GLU A 41 1.63 7.66 6.10
CA GLU A 41 2.04 8.80 6.94
C GLU A 41 1.51 8.70 8.37
N GLU A 42 0.31 8.14 8.56
CA GLU A 42 -0.41 8.19 9.83
C GLU A 42 -0.31 6.94 10.70
N PHE A 43 -0.35 5.73 10.11
CA PHE A 43 -0.66 4.52 10.88
C PHE A 43 0.54 3.57 11.10
N TYR A 44 1.54 3.60 10.24
CA TYR A 44 2.63 2.61 10.31
C TYR A 44 3.71 2.98 11.34
N LEU A 45 4.06 4.26 11.44
CA LEU A 45 5.13 4.69 12.34
C LEU A 45 4.57 5.11 13.70
N PRO A 46 5.33 4.97 14.80
CA PRO A 46 4.90 5.41 16.14
C PRO A 46 4.55 6.90 16.23
N LYS A 47 5.02 7.70 15.27
CA LYS A 47 4.68 9.11 15.12
C LYS A 47 4.33 9.36 13.65
N THR A 48 3.26 10.12 13.43
CA THR A 48 2.91 10.64 12.11
C THR A 48 4.12 11.29 11.46
N THR A 49 4.42 10.87 10.24
CA THR A 49 5.60 11.29 9.48
C THR A 49 5.19 11.53 8.05
N ARG A 50 5.30 12.76 7.55
CA ARG A 50 5.00 13.05 6.13
C ARG A 50 5.94 12.27 5.22
N MET A 51 5.42 11.73 4.13
CA MET A 51 6.18 10.89 3.21
C MET A 51 5.96 11.31 1.77
N GLU A 52 6.98 11.15 0.94
CA GLU A 52 6.85 11.32 -0.51
C GLU A 52 7.28 10.05 -1.24
N VAL A 53 6.50 9.67 -2.26
CA VAL A 53 6.84 8.52 -3.11
C VAL A 53 8.03 8.91 -3.98
N LEU A 54 9.13 8.19 -3.81
CA LEU A 54 10.34 8.33 -4.62
C LEU A 54 10.29 7.44 -5.87
N GLY A 55 9.65 6.28 -5.76
CA GLY A 55 9.49 5.35 -6.86
C GLY A 55 9.14 3.96 -6.40
N ILE A 56 9.48 2.97 -7.23
CA ILE A 56 9.29 1.55 -6.92
C ILE A 56 10.60 0.78 -7.02
N LEU A 57 10.77 -0.25 -6.17
CA LEU A 57 11.79 -1.27 -6.36
C LEU A 57 11.17 -2.49 -7.05
N GLU A 58 11.73 -2.86 -8.20
CA GLU A 58 11.35 -4.05 -8.95
C GLU A 58 12.51 -5.05 -8.94
N ASP A 59 12.22 -6.35 -8.77
CA ASP A 59 13.22 -7.41 -8.88
C ASP A 59 13.60 -7.58 -10.36
N SER A 60 14.89 -7.43 -10.66
CA SER A 60 15.45 -7.56 -12.01
C SER A 60 15.31 -8.96 -12.61
N ARG A 61 15.11 -9.99 -11.79
CA ARG A 61 14.96 -11.40 -12.23
C ARG A 61 13.51 -11.74 -12.55
N VAL A 62 12.57 -11.13 -11.83
CA VAL A 62 11.14 -11.42 -11.93
C VAL A 62 10.37 -10.09 -11.85
N PRO A 63 10.36 -9.29 -12.93
CA PRO A 63 9.65 -8.02 -12.96
C PRO A 63 8.15 -8.27 -13.09
N LEU A 64 7.50 -8.58 -11.97
CA LEU A 64 6.05 -8.71 -11.87
C LEU A 64 5.48 -7.46 -11.18
N PRO A 65 4.51 -6.75 -11.79
CA PRO A 65 3.92 -5.54 -11.21
C PRO A 65 3.36 -5.73 -9.79
N CYS A 66 2.90 -6.93 -9.45
CA CYS A 66 2.38 -7.26 -8.12
C CYS A 66 3.45 -7.43 -7.04
N MET A 67 4.74 -7.51 -7.38
CA MET A 67 5.84 -7.76 -6.43
C MET A 67 6.70 -6.51 -6.17
N GLN A 68 6.23 -5.34 -6.56
CA GLN A 68 6.95 -4.09 -6.37
C GLN A 68 6.94 -3.63 -4.90
N TRP A 69 8.03 -3.01 -4.45
CA TRP A 69 8.02 -2.20 -3.22
C TRP A 69 7.80 -0.74 -3.58
N VAL A 70 6.91 -0.04 -2.88
CA VAL A 70 6.83 1.42 -2.98
C VAL A 70 7.90 2.04 -2.09
N VAL A 71 8.75 2.89 -2.65
CA VAL A 71 9.81 3.58 -1.92
C VAL A 71 9.32 4.95 -1.49
N LEU A 72 9.37 5.19 -0.19
CA LEU A 72 8.91 6.40 0.48
C LEU A 72 10.09 7.11 1.14
N VAL A 73 10.12 8.43 1.07
CA VAL A 73 11.09 9.27 1.79
C VAL A 73 10.33 10.05 2.85
N GLY A 74 10.66 9.82 4.11
CA GLY A 74 10.06 10.54 5.23
C GLY A 74 10.64 11.94 5.39
N GLU A 75 9.87 12.84 5.99
CA GLU A 75 10.35 14.17 6.40
C GLU A 75 11.47 14.11 7.45
N ASP A 76 11.60 12.98 8.14
CA ASP A 76 12.72 12.66 9.02
C ASP A 76 14.02 12.30 8.27
N GLY A 77 13.95 12.23 6.94
CA GLY A 77 15.06 11.91 6.05
C GLY A 77 15.26 10.42 5.81
N CYS A 78 14.54 9.54 6.53
CA CYS A 78 14.62 8.10 6.37
C CYS A 78 14.00 7.63 5.05
N VAL A 79 14.40 6.44 4.61
CA VAL A 79 13.84 5.80 3.42
C VAL A 79 13.16 4.50 3.80
N TYR A 80 11.91 4.38 3.39
CA TYR A 80 11.06 3.24 3.68
C TYR A 80 10.68 2.50 2.40
N ALA A 81 10.38 1.21 2.53
CA ALA A 81 9.84 0.38 1.48
C ALA A 81 8.54 -0.25 1.97
N TYR A 82 7.46 -0.03 1.24
CA TYR A 82 6.14 -0.56 1.55
C TYR A 82 5.74 -1.67 0.58
N ARG A 83 5.17 -2.76 1.11
CA ARG A 83 4.50 -3.82 0.33
C ARG A 83 3.56 -4.62 1.23
N GLU A 84 2.35 -4.92 0.76
CA GLU A 84 1.40 -5.85 1.40
C GLU A 84 1.25 -5.60 2.92
N GLU A 85 0.86 -4.39 3.30
CA GLU A 85 0.63 -4.01 4.73
C GLU A 85 1.87 -4.05 5.62
N GLU A 86 3.06 -4.14 5.02
CA GLU A 86 4.34 -4.07 5.71
C GLU A 86 5.15 -2.85 5.24
N LEU A 87 5.57 -2.00 6.19
CA LEU A 87 6.49 -0.89 5.94
C LEU A 87 7.85 -1.19 6.56
N GLN A 88 8.92 -1.14 5.76
CA GLN A 88 10.27 -1.44 6.20
C GLN A 88 11.17 -0.20 6.15
N LEU A 89 11.89 0.10 7.22
CA LEU A 89 12.97 1.08 7.21
C LEU A 89 14.20 0.47 6.50
N ILE A 90 14.52 0.96 5.31
CA ILE A 90 15.57 0.38 4.45
C ILE A 90 16.85 1.23 4.37
N ALA A 91 16.79 2.50 4.74
CA ALA A 91 17.96 3.35 4.92
C ALA A 91 17.66 4.48 5.91
N LYS A 92 18.67 4.91 6.67
CA LYS A 92 18.56 6.01 7.64
C LYS A 92 18.62 7.38 6.99
N ASN A 93 19.02 7.46 5.73
CA ASN A 93 19.00 8.66 4.92
C ASN A 93 19.07 8.33 3.42
N LEU A 94 18.76 9.32 2.57
CA LEU A 94 18.84 9.20 1.11
C LEU A 94 20.24 8.82 0.60
N SER A 95 21.32 9.31 1.22
CA SER A 95 22.68 9.02 0.75
C SER A 95 23.01 7.54 0.90
N GLU A 96 22.66 6.96 2.05
CA GLU A 96 22.80 5.52 2.29
C GLU A 96 21.99 4.69 1.28
N PHE A 97 20.75 5.10 0.98
CA PHE A 97 19.91 4.44 -0.01
C PHE A 97 20.49 4.53 -1.43
N VAL A 98 21.02 5.69 -1.83
CA VAL A 98 21.64 5.86 -3.16
C VAL A 98 22.89 5.02 -3.31
N GLU A 99 23.69 4.85 -2.25
CA GLU A 99 24.90 4.04 -2.29
C GLU A 99 24.60 2.53 -2.31
N ASN A 100 23.60 2.09 -1.52
CA ASN A 100 23.43 0.67 -1.21
C ASN A 100 22.11 0.05 -1.75
N GLY A 101 21.13 0.88 -2.13
CA GLY A 101 19.77 0.46 -2.40
C GLY A 101 19.12 -0.20 -1.17
N LYS A 102 18.15 -1.08 -1.40
CA LYS A 102 17.57 -1.93 -0.35
C LYS A 102 18.53 -3.09 -0.03
N LYS A 103 19.53 -2.84 0.80
CA LYS A 103 20.53 -3.82 1.24
C LYS A 103 20.26 -4.37 2.64
N LYS A 104 19.66 -3.55 3.50
CA LYS A 104 19.39 -3.87 4.90
C LYS A 104 17.97 -3.43 5.27
N VAL A 105 17.38 -4.12 6.24
CA VAL A 105 16.16 -3.68 6.93
C VAL A 105 16.56 -3.37 8.37
N TYR A 106 16.24 -2.16 8.82
CA TYR A 106 16.54 -1.67 10.17
C TYR A 106 15.39 -1.89 11.14
N ALA A 107 14.17 -1.77 10.63
CA ALA A 107 12.93 -1.98 11.36
C ALA A 107 11.83 -2.36 10.35
N THR A 108 10.84 -3.09 10.85
CA THR A 108 9.61 -3.43 10.14
C THR A 108 8.45 -2.91 10.98
N TYR A 109 7.45 -2.35 10.32
CA TYR A 109 6.24 -1.81 10.90
C TYR A 109 5.05 -2.44 10.18
N ASP A 110 4.25 -3.16 10.94
CA ASP A 110 3.01 -3.76 10.45
C ASP A 110 1.86 -2.76 10.60
N TYR A 111 0.81 -2.93 9.80
CA TYR A 111 -0.40 -2.17 9.99
C TYR A 111 -0.97 -2.44 11.40
N PRO A 112 -1.39 -1.42 12.16
CA PRO A 112 -1.89 -1.61 13.50
C PRO A 112 -3.12 -2.55 13.51
N GLU A 113 -3.06 -3.58 14.33
CA GLU A 113 -4.22 -4.42 14.62
C GLU A 113 -5.23 -3.63 15.46
N PHE A 114 -6.49 -3.60 15.02
CA PHE A 114 -7.57 -3.06 15.84
C PHE A 114 -7.85 -4.02 16.98
N SER A 115 -8.06 -3.48 18.18
CA SER A 115 -8.50 -4.30 19.31
C SER A 115 -9.97 -4.68 19.17
N ASP A 116 -10.40 -5.74 19.88
CA ASP A 116 -11.82 -6.13 19.96
C ASP A 116 -12.71 -4.96 20.44
N GLU A 117 -12.18 -4.11 21.34
CA GLU A 117 -12.87 -2.92 21.86
C GLU A 117 -13.03 -1.83 20.79
N ASP A 118 -12.02 -1.64 19.93
CA ASP A 118 -12.09 -0.73 18.79
C ASP A 118 -13.13 -1.22 17.78
N GLU A 119 -13.17 -2.53 17.52
CA GLU A 119 -14.18 -3.13 16.65
C GLU A 119 -15.59 -2.94 17.23
N GLU A 120 -15.81 -3.23 18.51
CA GLU A 120 -17.12 -3.04 19.16
C GLU A 120 -17.58 -1.58 19.08
N THR A 121 -16.66 -0.63 19.25
CA THR A 121 -16.95 0.80 19.08
C THR A 121 -17.40 1.12 17.65
N LEU A 122 -16.70 0.59 16.64
CA LEU A 122 -17.07 0.76 15.24
C LEU A 122 -18.43 0.11 14.90
N LEU A 123 -18.81 -0.99 15.57
CA LEU A 123 -20.12 -1.61 15.40
C LEU A 123 -21.27 -0.72 15.88
N GLN A 124 -21.00 0.14 16.86
CA GLN A 124 -21.97 1.06 17.44
C GLN A 124 -22.11 2.37 16.66
N ASP A 125 -21.18 2.66 15.75
CA ASP A 125 -21.20 3.87 14.94
C ASP A 125 -22.46 3.96 14.05
N GLU A 126 -23.14 5.12 14.09
CA GLU A 126 -24.41 5.32 13.39
C GLU A 126 -24.28 5.23 11.87
N GLU A 127 -23.18 5.69 11.30
CA GLU A 127 -22.94 5.63 9.85
C GLU A 127 -22.68 4.19 9.43
N VAL A 128 -21.86 3.45 10.19
CA VAL A 128 -21.62 2.03 9.98
C VAL A 128 -22.93 1.23 10.05
N GLN A 129 -23.80 1.52 11.03
CA GLN A 129 -25.10 0.87 11.14
C GLN A 129 -26.01 1.16 9.94
N LYS A 130 -26.05 2.41 9.47
CA LYS A 130 -26.82 2.80 8.27
C LYS A 130 -26.30 2.08 7.02
N ILE A 131 -24.99 2.02 6.82
CA ILE A 131 -24.36 1.32 5.70
C ILE A 131 -24.72 -0.17 5.72
N ARG A 132 -24.64 -0.80 6.91
CA ARG A 132 -24.98 -2.23 7.08
C ARG A 132 -26.45 -2.50 6.81
N GLN A 133 -27.35 -1.67 7.32
CA GLN A 133 -28.78 -1.83 7.07
C GLN A 133 -29.10 -1.66 5.59
N SER A 134 -28.56 -0.61 4.95
CA SER A 134 -28.73 -0.39 3.51
C SER A 134 -28.21 -1.57 2.68
N THR A 135 -27.08 -2.15 3.06
CA THR A 135 -26.52 -3.34 2.41
C THR A 135 -27.45 -4.54 2.53
N ARG A 136 -28.00 -4.80 3.72
CA ARG A 136 -28.98 -5.89 3.92
C ARG A 136 -30.23 -5.67 3.07
N ASP A 137 -30.76 -4.46 3.05
CA ASP A 137 -31.97 -4.13 2.28
C ASP A 137 -31.73 -4.30 0.78
N PHE A 138 -30.56 -3.88 0.27
CA PHE A 138 -30.15 -4.12 -1.11
C PHE A 138 -30.08 -5.62 -1.44
N VAL A 139 -29.41 -6.42 -0.60
CA VAL A 139 -29.29 -7.87 -0.82
C VAL A 139 -30.65 -8.54 -0.79
N ASN A 140 -31.48 -8.24 0.21
CA ASN A 140 -32.79 -8.87 0.37
C ASN A 140 -33.76 -8.48 -0.76
N SER A 141 -33.79 -7.21 -1.17
CA SER A 141 -34.63 -6.76 -2.28
C SER A 141 -34.24 -7.40 -3.62
N ASN A 142 -32.97 -7.80 -3.77
CA ASN A 142 -32.44 -8.43 -4.98
C ASN A 142 -32.22 -9.94 -4.83
N ALA A 143 -32.76 -10.59 -3.78
CA ALA A 143 -32.51 -12.02 -3.50
C ALA A 143 -32.75 -12.90 -4.74
N HIS A 144 -33.83 -12.66 -5.48
CA HIS A 144 -34.15 -13.38 -6.72
C HIS A 144 -33.07 -13.29 -7.81
N VAL A 145 -32.35 -12.17 -7.90
CA VAL A 145 -31.24 -11.98 -8.86
C VAL A 145 -30.05 -12.84 -8.45
N PHE A 146 -29.73 -12.87 -7.16
CA PHE A 146 -28.67 -13.72 -6.62
C PHE A 146 -29.03 -15.20 -6.77
N ASP A 147 -30.27 -15.59 -6.51
CA ASP A 147 -30.75 -16.97 -6.73
C ASP A 147 -30.63 -17.38 -8.19
N ASN A 148 -30.99 -16.50 -9.13
CA ASN A 148 -30.82 -16.74 -10.57
C ASN A 148 -29.34 -16.89 -10.96
N LEU A 149 -28.45 -16.07 -10.38
CA LEU A 149 -27.01 -16.21 -10.58
C LEU A 149 -26.53 -17.59 -10.10
N LEU A 150 -26.94 -18.02 -8.90
CA LEU A 150 -26.54 -19.33 -8.36
C LEU A 150 -27.08 -20.48 -9.23
N ASN A 151 -28.35 -20.42 -9.62
CA ASN A 151 -28.95 -21.42 -10.51
C ASN A 151 -28.24 -21.50 -11.87
N PHE A 152 -27.83 -20.35 -12.42
CA PHE A 152 -27.05 -20.30 -13.66
C PHE A 152 -25.69 -20.98 -13.49
N LEU A 153 -24.98 -20.72 -12.39
CA LEU A 153 -23.68 -21.34 -12.12
C LEU A 153 -23.83 -22.87 -11.95
N SER A 154 -24.88 -23.33 -11.27
CA SER A 154 -25.17 -24.76 -11.10
C SER A 154 -25.61 -25.46 -12.40
N SER A 155 -26.20 -24.73 -13.35
CA SER A 155 -26.63 -25.30 -14.65
C SER A 155 -25.50 -25.53 -15.66
N LYS A 156 -24.28 -25.06 -15.36
CA LYS A 156 -23.09 -25.17 -16.21
C LYS A 156 -22.06 -26.19 -15.73
N GLN A 157 -22.37 -26.94 -14.67
CA GLN A 157 -21.64 -28.16 -14.26
C GLN A 157 -22.33 -29.39 -14.83
#